data_AF-A0A5K8EBT5-F1
#
_entry.id   AF-A0A5K8EBT5-F1
#
_cell.length_a   1.000
_cell.length_b   1.000
_cell.length_c   1.000
_cell.angle_alpha   90.00
_cell.angle_beta   90.00
_cell.angle_gamma   90.00
#
_symmetry.space_group_name_H-M   'P 1'
#
loop_
_entity.id
_entity.type
_entity.pdbx_description
1 polymer ?
#
loop_
_entity_poly.entity_id
_entity_poly.type
_entity_poly.pdbx_seq_one_letter_code
_entity_poly.pdbx_strand_id
1 'polypeptide(L)'
;MQHQEQEKNQAFFNEQKEKVTLYLKHNIPDFKTVTFTNEEFNPIGISIDGYINNDKNLSFTAGKDVKIFSCSDELDKMFKEPRKGYDEIIEKEETSLEMPKEKTKTINEILSDLKSYEDQIITQNKI
;
A
#
# COMPACT_ATOMS: atom_id res chain seq x y z
N MET A 1 -20.33 11.80 -14.87
CA MET A 1 -19.65 10.51 -15.12
C MET A 1 -18.16 10.68 -15.38
N GLN A 2 -17.70 11.55 -16.32
CA GLN A 2 -16.25 11.75 -16.57
C GLN A 2 -15.43 12.30 -15.38
N HIS A 3 -16.00 13.16 -14.53
CA HIS A 3 -15.29 13.67 -13.34
C HIS A 3 -14.95 12.58 -12.31
N GLN A 4 -15.83 11.61 -12.10
CA GLN A 4 -15.61 10.55 -11.12
C GLN A 4 -14.50 9.57 -11.53
N GLU A 5 -14.26 9.43 -12.83
CA GLU A 5 -13.25 8.52 -13.36
C GLU A 5 -11.85 9.12 -13.23
N GLN A 6 -11.72 10.43 -13.45
CA GLN A 6 -10.48 11.18 -13.22
C GLN A 6 -10.08 11.19 -11.73
N GLU A 7 -11.03 11.41 -10.81
CA GLU A 7 -10.77 11.39 -9.38
C GLU A 7 -10.32 10.01 -8.89
N LYS A 8 -10.97 8.94 -9.36
CA LYS A 8 -10.56 7.56 -9.04
C LYS A 8 -9.15 7.27 -9.54
N ASN A 9 -8.85 7.66 -10.78
CA ASN A 9 -7.53 7.47 -11.38
C ASN A 9 -6.43 8.20 -10.60
N GLN A 10 -6.70 9.43 -10.17
CA GLN A 10 -5.76 10.21 -9.38
C GLN A 10 -5.53 9.61 -7.99
N ALA A 11 -6.59 9.09 -7.35
CA ALA A 11 -6.47 8.34 -6.11
C ALA A 11 -5.60 7.07 -6.28
N PHE A 12 -5.78 6.33 -7.39
CA PHE A 12 -4.94 5.18 -7.70
C PHE A 12 -3.47 5.54 -7.90
N PHE A 13 -3.17 6.63 -8.61
CA PHE A 13 -1.78 7.10 -8.75
C PHE A 13 -1.15 7.49 -7.42
N ASN A 14 -1.89 8.22 -6.58
CA ASN A 14 -1.41 8.62 -5.26
C ASN A 14 -1.11 7.39 -4.38
N GLU A 15 -2.02 6.42 -4.33
CA GLU A 15 -1.81 5.17 -3.60
C GLU A 15 -0.54 4.46 -4.10
N GLN A 16 -0.35 4.38 -5.42
CA GLN A 16 0.80 3.68 -6.00
C GLN A 16 2.11 4.41 -5.76
N LYS A 17 2.11 5.75 -5.80
CA LYS A 17 3.26 6.56 -5.37
C LYS A 17 3.64 6.29 -3.92
N GLU A 18 2.67 6.18 -3.01
CA GLU A 18 2.92 5.85 -1.61
C GLU A 18 3.54 4.45 -1.47
N LYS A 19 2.99 3.45 -2.17
CA LYS A 19 3.53 2.07 -2.16
C LYS A 19 4.98 2.01 -2.64
N VAL A 20 5.27 2.66 -3.77
CA VAL A 20 6.62 2.72 -4.35
C VAL A 20 7.58 3.47 -3.42
N THR A 21 7.14 4.58 -2.83
CA THR A 21 7.93 5.34 -1.87
C THR A 21 8.29 4.49 -0.64
N LEU A 22 7.32 3.77 -0.10
CA LEU A 22 7.53 2.88 1.04
C LEU A 22 8.50 1.75 0.68
N TYR A 23 8.30 1.11 -0.48
CA TYR A 23 9.17 0.06 -0.98
C TYR A 23 10.63 0.53 -1.14
N LEU A 24 10.85 1.71 -1.73
CA LEU A 24 12.16 2.32 -1.90
C LEU A 24 12.79 2.65 -0.54
N LYS A 25 12.05 3.30 0.35
CA LYS A 25 12.52 3.67 1.69
C LYS A 25 12.93 2.45 2.51
N HIS A 26 12.19 1.35 2.41
CA HIS A 26 12.53 0.13 3.13
C HIS A 26 13.73 -0.60 2.51
N ASN A 27 13.80 -0.71 1.18
CA ASN A 27 14.84 -1.49 0.54
C ASN A 27 16.16 -0.73 0.34
N ILE A 28 16.13 0.61 0.26
CA ILE A 28 17.29 1.45 0.03
C ILE A 28 17.62 2.21 1.32
N PRO A 29 18.71 1.84 2.03
CA PRO A 29 19.07 2.51 3.28
C PRO A 29 19.44 3.99 3.07
N ASP A 30 20.01 4.34 1.92
CA ASP A 30 20.41 5.71 1.56
C ASP A 30 19.29 6.50 0.85
N PHE A 31 18.03 6.11 1.03
CA PHE A 31 16.88 6.81 0.47
C PHE A 31 16.66 8.15 1.18
N LYS A 32 16.67 9.26 0.43
CA LYS A 32 16.37 10.61 0.96
C LYS A 32 15.04 11.15 0.43
N THR A 33 14.87 11.11 -0.88
CA THR A 33 13.71 11.69 -1.56
C THR A 33 13.40 10.95 -2.84
N VAL A 34 12.14 11.00 -3.27
CA VAL A 34 11.65 10.46 -4.54
C VAL A 34 11.02 11.60 -5.33
N THR A 35 11.29 11.65 -6.62
CA THR A 35 10.66 12.58 -7.56
C THR A 35 9.99 11.78 -8.66
N PHE A 36 8.68 11.96 -8.80
CA PHE A 36 7.91 11.37 -9.89
C PHE A 36 7.93 12.32 -11.09
N THR A 37 8.33 11.81 -12.26
CA THR A 37 8.49 12.60 -13.48
C THR A 37 7.39 12.35 -14.49
N ASN A 38 6.83 11.14 -14.51
CA ASN A 38 5.79 10.77 -15.46
C ASN A 38 4.72 9.90 -14.80
N GLU A 39 3.48 10.11 -15.19
CA GLU A 39 2.31 9.36 -14.73
C GLU A 39 1.39 9.14 -15.93
N GLU A 40 1.48 7.96 -16.53
CA GLU A 40 0.78 7.67 -17.76
C GLU A 40 -0.11 6.43 -17.62
N PHE A 41 -1.28 6.48 -18.27
CA PHE A 41 -2.11 5.31 -18.49
C PHE A 41 -1.73 4.65 -19.80
N ASN A 42 -1.11 3.49 -19.70
CA ASN A 42 -0.79 2.62 -20.81
C ASN A 42 -1.88 1.54 -21.02
N PRO A 43 -1.96 0.91 -22.21
CA PRO A 43 -2.91 -0.19 -22.46
C PRO A 43 -2.77 -1.36 -21.47
N ILE A 44 -1.57 -1.51 -20.88
CA ILE A 44 -1.23 -2.53 -19.88
C ILE A 44 -1.67 -2.11 -18.46
N GLY A 45 -1.86 -0.81 -18.20
CA GLY A 45 -2.23 -0.29 -16.89
C GLY A 45 -1.67 1.10 -16.64
N ILE A 46 -1.17 1.35 -15.45
CA ILE A 46 -0.48 2.60 -15.12
C ILE A 46 1.03 2.41 -15.21
N SER A 47 1.74 3.47 -15.56
CA SER A 47 3.19 3.54 -15.52
C SER A 47 3.58 4.83 -14.83
N ILE A 48 4.38 4.69 -13.78
CA ILE A 48 4.91 5.78 -12.97
C ILE A 48 6.42 5.75 -13.10
N ASP A 49 6.97 6.79 -13.71
CA ASP A 49 8.41 6.97 -13.80
C ASP A 49 8.87 8.01 -12.79
N GLY A 50 10.06 7.79 -12.26
CA GLY A 50 10.67 8.72 -11.34
C GLY A 50 12.14 8.45 -11.13
N TYR A 51 12.73 9.24 -10.24
CA TYR A 51 14.08 9.06 -9.77
C TYR A 51 14.18 9.38 -8.29
N ILE A 52 15.21 8.87 -7.64
CA ILE A 52 15.47 9.12 -6.21
C ILE A 52 16.69 10.01 -6.01
N ASN A 53 16.79 10.62 -4.82
CA ASN A 53 17.93 11.42 -4.38
C ASN A 53 18.30 12.59 -5.31
N ASN A 54 17.35 13.07 -6.11
CA ASN A 54 17.54 14.06 -7.16
C ASN A 54 18.57 13.66 -8.23
N ASP A 55 18.87 12.37 -8.37
CA ASP A 55 19.81 11.84 -9.35
C ASP A 55 19.06 11.09 -10.45
N LYS A 56 19.17 11.57 -11.69
CA LYS A 56 18.50 10.96 -12.85
C LYS A 56 19.05 9.58 -13.20
N ASN A 57 20.26 9.24 -12.76
CA ASN A 57 20.81 7.91 -12.96
C ASN A 57 20.13 6.89 -12.03
N LEU A 58 19.57 7.35 -10.91
CA LEU A 58 18.78 6.52 -9.98
C LEU A 58 17.30 6.52 -10.35
N SER A 59 17.01 6.24 -11.62
CA SER A 59 15.66 6.20 -12.17
C SER A 59 14.98 4.85 -11.97
N PHE A 60 13.66 4.90 -11.86
CA PHE A 60 12.80 3.72 -11.77
C PHE A 60 11.52 3.92 -12.57
N THR A 61 10.95 2.79 -12.97
CA THR A 61 9.66 2.67 -13.63
C THR A 61 8.84 1.64 -12.87
N ALA A 62 7.72 2.08 -12.32
CA ALA A 62 6.75 1.23 -11.61
C ALA A 62 5.48 1.09 -12.45
N GLY A 63 5.01 -0.14 -12.61
CA GLY A 63 3.74 -0.44 -13.26
C GLY A 63 2.53 -0.35 -12.32
N LYS A 64 1.40 -0.90 -12.77
CA LYS A 64 0.16 -1.02 -11.97
C LYS A 64 0.31 -1.87 -10.71
N ASP A 65 1.18 -2.86 -10.78
CA ASP A 65 1.57 -3.71 -9.67
C ASP A 65 3.03 -3.42 -9.35
N VAL A 66 3.38 -3.29 -8.07
CA VAL A 66 4.77 -3.17 -7.60
C VAL A 66 5.62 -4.38 -8.03
N LYS A 67 4.98 -5.48 -8.46
CA LYS A 67 5.64 -6.63 -9.09
C LYS A 67 6.33 -6.27 -10.41
N ILE A 68 5.81 -5.28 -11.12
CA ILE A 68 6.43 -4.72 -12.33
C ILE A 68 7.18 -3.46 -11.90
N PHE A 69 8.30 -3.66 -11.23
CA PHE A 69 9.21 -2.60 -10.83
C PHE A 69 10.54 -2.80 -11.57
N SER A 70 10.87 -1.85 -12.44
CA SER A 70 12.16 -1.79 -13.12
C SER A 70 12.94 -0.60 -12.58
N CYS A 71 14.25 -0.76 -12.43
CA CYS A 71 15.13 0.32 -12.00
C CYS A 71 16.42 0.30 -12.81
N SER A 72 17.19 1.39 -12.74
CA SER A 72 18.52 1.45 -13.31
C SER A 72 19.50 0.56 -12.56
N ASP A 73 20.59 0.15 -13.22
CA ASP A 73 21.64 -0.67 -12.61
C ASP A 73 22.31 0.02 -11.41
N GLU A 74 22.37 1.35 -11.40
CA GLU A 74 22.90 2.11 -10.27
C GLU A 74 21.96 2.07 -9.07
N LEU A 75 20.66 2.20 -9.33
CA LEU A 75 19.64 2.08 -8.31
C LEU A 75 19.58 0.66 -7.75
N ASP A 76 19.69 -0.36 -8.60
CA ASP A 76 19.67 -1.78 -8.20
C ASP A 76 20.79 -2.13 -7.19
N LYS A 77 21.98 -1.54 -7.36
CA LYS A 77 23.12 -1.72 -6.44
C LYS A 77 22.90 -1.12 -5.05
N MET A 78 21.97 -0.16 -4.91
CA MET A 78 21.66 0.46 -3.63
C MET A 78 20.66 -0.35 -2.80
N PHE A 79 20.05 -1.39 -3.38
CA PHE A 79 19.14 -2.26 -2.65
C PHE A 79 19.89 -3.09 -1.62
N LYS A 80 19.33 -3.16 -0.42
CA LYS A 80 19.79 -4.13 0.58
C LYS A 80 19.37 -5.54 0.16
N GLU A 81 20.28 -6.49 0.30
CA GLU A 81 19.97 -7.91 0.11
C GLU A 81 19.67 -8.59 1.46
N PRO A 82 18.61 -9.42 1.55
CA PRO A 82 17.66 -9.76 0.49
C PRO A 82 16.63 -8.64 0.24
N ARG A 83 16.26 -8.45 -1.03
CA ARG A 83 15.17 -7.54 -1.41
C ARG A 83 13.86 -8.04 -0.82
N LYS A 84 13.14 -7.16 -0.12
CA LYS A 84 11.82 -7.49 0.41
C LYS A 84 10.75 -7.02 -0.55
N GLY A 85 9.80 -7.90 -0.85
CA GLY A 85 8.60 -7.53 -1.59
C GLY A 85 7.73 -6.57 -0.79
N TYR A 86 6.85 -5.83 -1.49
CA TYR A 86 5.92 -4.90 -0.84
C TYR A 86 5.03 -5.61 0.20
N ASP A 87 4.50 -6.79 -0.11
CA ASP A 87 3.69 -7.59 0.83
C ASP A 87 4.45 -7.92 2.13
N GLU A 88 5.73 -8.29 2.02
CA GLU A 88 6.57 -8.62 3.18
C GLU A 88 6.96 -7.38 4.01
N ILE A 89 6.99 -6.21 3.37
CA ILE A 89 7.22 -4.93 4.05
C ILE A 89 5.99 -4.56 4.89
N ILE A 90 4.79 -4.62 4.30
CA ILE A 90 3.54 -4.35 5.03
C ILE A 90 3.37 -5.29 6.21
N GLU A 91 3.54 -6.60 6.00
CA GLU A 91 3.40 -7.58 7.10
C GLU A 91 4.36 -7.26 8.26
N LYS A 92 5.59 -6.81 7.97
CA LYS A 92 6.57 -6.42 9.01
C LYS A 92 6.25 -5.09 9.67
N GLU A 93 5.65 -4.15 8.95
CA GLU A 93 5.26 -2.84 9.46
C GLU A 93 4.01 -2.97 10.37
N GLU A 94 3.04 -3.79 9.98
CA GLU A 94 1.91 -4.20 10.83
C GLU A 94 2.36 -4.99 12.06
N THR A 95 3.43 -5.78 11.94
CA THR A 95 3.99 -6.52 13.08
C THR A 95 4.82 -5.62 14.02
N SER A 96 5.42 -4.53 13.50
CA SER A 96 6.26 -3.60 14.30
C SER A 96 5.47 -2.47 14.93
N LEU A 97 4.26 -2.18 14.42
CA LEU A 97 3.26 -1.30 15.03
C LEU A 97 2.35 -2.11 15.97
N GLU A 98 2.89 -2.62 17.08
CA GLU A 98 2.04 -2.94 18.23
C GLU A 98 1.60 -1.63 18.92
N MET A 99 0.73 -0.88 18.25
CA MET A 99 -0.34 -0.11 18.91
C MET A 99 -1.55 -1.05 18.99
N PRO A 100 -2.33 -1.03 20.09
CA PRO A 100 -3.16 -2.15 20.50
C PRO A 100 -4.06 -2.62 19.36
N LYS A 101 -3.94 -3.92 19.03
CA LYS A 101 -4.84 -4.63 18.12
C LYS A 101 -6.26 -4.21 18.43
N GLU A 102 -6.82 -3.31 17.61
CA GLU A 102 -8.26 -3.10 17.58
C GLU A 102 -8.81 -4.46 17.18
N LYS A 103 -9.40 -5.15 18.15
CA LYS A 103 -9.87 -6.52 18.00
C LYS A 103 -10.84 -6.53 16.83
N THR A 104 -10.38 -6.91 15.65
CA THR A 104 -11.26 -7.36 14.57
C THR A 104 -11.93 -8.60 15.11
N LYS A 105 -13.09 -8.40 15.73
CA LYS A 105 -13.94 -9.47 16.24
C LYS A 105 -14.14 -10.46 15.10
N THR A 106 -13.81 -11.71 15.36
CA THR A 106 -14.06 -12.77 14.38
C THR A 106 -15.55 -12.85 14.10
N ILE A 107 -15.95 -13.30 12.90
CA ILE A 107 -17.37 -13.40 12.51
C ILE A 107 -18.19 -14.16 13.57
N ASN A 108 -17.58 -15.14 14.24
CA ASN A 108 -18.21 -15.91 15.30
C ASN A 108 -18.49 -15.08 16.57
N GLU A 109 -17.60 -14.17 16.95
CA GLU A 109 -17.79 -13.27 18.10
C GLU A 109 -18.89 -12.24 17.82
N ILE A 110 -18.97 -11.74 16.58
CA ILE A 110 -20.06 -10.83 16.16
C ILE A 110 -21.41 -11.57 16.19
N LEU A 111 -21.44 -12.82 15.74
CA LEU A 111 -22.65 -13.65 15.76
C LEU A 111 -23.11 -13.97 17.19
N SER A 112 -22.19 -14.22 18.13
CA SER A 112 -22.56 -14.44 19.53
C SER A 112 -23.11 -13.17 20.19
N ASP A 113 -22.52 -12.01 19.90
CA ASP A 113 -22.97 -10.73 20.45
C ASP A 113 -24.38 -10.38 19.96
N LEU A 114 -24.68 -10.60 18.68
CA LEU A 114 -26.02 -10.36 18.12
C LEU A 114 -27.07 -11.29 18.75
N LYS A 115 -26.77 -12.58 18.90
CA LYS A 115 -27.68 -13.53 19.55
C LYS A 115 -27.97 -13.14 20.99
N SER A 116 -26.95 -12.74 21.74
CA SER A 116 -27.13 -12.25 23.11
C SER A 116 -27.98 -10.99 23.18
N TYR A 117 -27.92 -10.12 22.18
CA TYR A 117 -28.72 -8.88 22.13
C TYR A 117 -30.19 -9.18 21.83
N GLU A 118 -30.47 -10.11 20.91
CA GLU A 118 -31.83 -10.55 20.60
C GLU A 118 -32.52 -11.20 21.81
N ASP A 119 -31.82 -12.07 22.54
CA ASP A 119 -32.35 -12.71 23.75
C ASP A 119 -32.70 -11.69 24.86
N GLN A 120 -31.91 -10.63 25.00
CA GLN A 120 -32.19 -9.54 25.93
C GLN A 120 -33.45 -8.76 25.53
N ILE A 121 -33.59 -8.38 24.25
CA ILE A 121 -34.78 -7.66 23.77
C ILE A 121 -36.05 -8.52 23.88
N ILE A 122 -35.97 -9.82 23.59
CA ILE A 122 -37.09 -10.75 23.74
C ILE A 122 -37.51 -10.88 25.22
N THR A 123 -36.55 -10.88 26.14
CA THR A 123 -36.82 -10.94 27.59
C THR A 123 -37.44 -9.65 28.10
N GLN A 124 -37.03 -8.49 27.58
CA GLN A 124 -37.51 -7.18 28.04
C GLN A 124 -38.91 -6.81 27.55
N ASN A 125 -39.34 -7.33 26.40
CA ASN A 125 -40.69 -7.10 25.84
C ASN A 125 -41.73 -8.16 26.26
N LYS A 126 -41.40 -8.99 27.26
CA LYS A 126 -42.28 -10.04 27.80
C LYS A 126 -43.05 -9.63 29.06
N ILE A 127 -43.27 -8.33 29.26
CA ILE A 127 -44.13 -7.76 30.33
C ILE A 127 -45.45 -7.31 29.70
#